data_AF-A0A9W6UTA8-F1
#
_entry.id   AF-A0A9W6UTA8-F1
#
_cell.length_a   1.000
_cell.length_b   1.000
_cell.length_c   1.000
_cell.angle_alpha   90.00
_cell.angle_beta   90.00
_cell.angle_gamma   90.00
#
_symmetry.space_group_name_H-M   'P 1'
#
loop_
_entity.id
_entity.type
_entity.pdbx_description
1 polymer ?
#
loop_
_entity_poly.entity_id
_entity_poly.type
_entity_poly.pdbx_seq_one_letter_code
_entity_poly.pdbx_strand_id
1 'polypeptide(L)'
;MGTPERTPERAASPAPASAPSPQERPQPQPQAPERVLRGPQARRIADRLSVQFRVPFEPQYEPRHGPRHEPLHDVRPEPRPEPPAEPSPAPAGPRWTLRWYDGPTVDAVRGALGRLFPDGTAAAFAVRRDLTTRALALAAIRETRAGAMHRSVGSWGQRYHLEQLLAGQEHPDRPSGPREAAMLERLLAAATAESTRGPAAPDLSRAFDLVARDGVAWLLPEHRLAGPADRDELALAPLEYLTARYATGVHRTAWETALAVLPLRTAVTAAHQDQDPDPEAARAALALLPALRAQLAAEIDAIGDRLAATATATATATATASTTATPAPSTV
;
A
#
# COMPACT_ATOMS: atom_id res chain seq x y z
N MET A 1 31.11 -23.52 26.29
CA MET A 1 32.24 -22.86 25.62
C MET A 1 31.87 -21.41 25.43
N GLY A 2 32.40 -20.55 26.30
CA GLY A 2 32.16 -19.11 26.28
C GLY A 2 33.33 -18.38 25.65
N THR A 3 33.02 -17.33 24.90
CA THR A 3 33.99 -16.30 24.51
C THR A 3 33.47 -14.95 24.98
N PRO A 4 34.34 -14.07 25.50
CA PRO A 4 33.95 -13.03 26.44
C PRO A 4 33.76 -11.65 25.79
N GLU A 5 32.97 -10.84 26.49
CA GLU A 5 32.85 -9.39 26.35
C GLU A 5 34.21 -8.68 26.27
N ARG A 6 34.31 -7.70 25.37
CA ARG A 6 35.33 -6.65 25.40
C ARG A 6 34.73 -5.30 25.02
N THR A 7 34.43 -4.51 26.04
CA THR A 7 34.43 -3.05 26.06
C THR A 7 35.12 -2.72 27.39
N PRO A 8 36.22 -1.94 27.44
CA PRO A 8 36.11 -0.49 27.27
C PRO A 8 37.38 0.21 26.73
N GLU A 9 37.23 1.38 26.10
CA GLU A 9 38.22 2.43 26.35
C GLU A 9 37.68 3.83 26.05
N ARG A 10 37.66 4.61 27.13
CA ARG A 10 37.26 6.00 27.24
C ARG A 10 38.48 6.85 26.91
N ALA A 11 38.61 7.30 25.66
CA ALA A 11 39.66 8.23 25.27
C ALA A 11 39.32 9.66 25.69
N ALA A 12 40.35 10.34 26.20
CA ALA A 12 40.35 11.62 26.87
C ALA A 12 39.89 12.79 25.98
N SER A 13 39.23 13.77 26.62
CA SER A 13 38.91 15.08 26.07
C SER A 13 40.20 15.89 25.80
N PRO A 14 40.44 16.38 24.57
CA PRO A 14 41.43 17.40 24.33
C PRO A 14 40.92 18.79 24.74
N ALA A 15 41.86 19.60 25.25
CA ALA A 15 41.73 20.98 25.68
C ALA A 15 41.22 21.93 24.58
N PRO A 16 40.65 23.10 24.95
CA PRO A 16 40.06 24.05 24.00
C PRO A 16 41.14 24.68 23.12
N ALA A 17 41.12 24.35 21.83
CA ALA A 17 41.88 25.06 20.82
C ALA A 17 41.24 26.42 20.52
N SER A 18 42.07 27.45 20.62
CA SER A 18 42.01 28.78 20.01
C SER A 18 40.73 29.19 19.28
N ALA A 19 40.13 30.29 19.75
CA ALA A 19 39.09 31.02 19.07
C ALA A 19 39.49 31.36 17.62
N PRO A 20 38.65 31.05 16.61
CA PRO A 20 38.87 31.53 15.26
C PRO A 20 38.67 33.05 15.21
N SER A 21 39.60 33.73 14.55
CA SER A 21 39.48 35.13 14.15
C SER A 21 38.12 35.38 13.46
N PRO A 22 37.54 36.59 13.57
CA PRO A 22 36.30 36.93 12.90
C PRO A 22 36.52 36.86 11.38
N GLN A 23 36.20 35.70 10.78
CA GLN A 23 36.07 35.55 9.35
C GLN A 23 35.02 36.55 8.90
N GLU A 24 35.44 37.44 8.01
CA GLU A 24 34.60 38.33 7.23
C GLU A 24 33.37 37.55 6.77
N ARG A 25 32.19 37.99 7.24
CA ARG A 25 30.91 37.43 6.80
C ARG A 25 30.94 37.46 5.27
N PRO A 26 30.81 36.31 4.57
CA PRO A 26 30.68 36.30 3.14
C PRO A 26 29.54 37.24 2.80
N GLN A 27 29.84 38.33 2.08
CA GLN A 27 28.80 39.19 1.56
C GLN A 27 27.85 38.29 0.76
N PRO A 28 26.53 38.31 1.02
CA PRO A 28 25.59 37.52 0.25
C PRO A 28 25.78 37.91 -1.21
N GLN A 29 26.31 36.96 -2.01
CA GLN A 29 26.43 37.16 -3.45
C GLN A 29 25.07 37.62 -3.97
N PRO A 30 25.02 38.69 -4.80
CA PRO A 30 23.76 39.17 -5.35
C PRO A 30 23.07 37.99 -6.04
N GLN A 31 21.91 37.60 -5.51
CA GLN A 31 21.12 36.50 -6.04
C GLN A 31 20.92 36.78 -7.53
N ALA A 32 21.43 35.87 -8.37
CA ALA A 32 21.29 35.98 -9.81
C ALA A 32 19.81 36.22 -10.15
N PRO A 33 19.49 37.14 -11.06
CA PRO A 33 18.11 37.49 -11.35
C PRO A 33 17.31 36.23 -11.68
N GLU A 34 16.24 35.98 -10.91
CA GLU A 34 15.35 34.84 -11.11
C GLU A 34 14.89 34.83 -12.57
N ARG A 35 15.43 33.90 -13.37
CA ARG A 35 15.04 33.76 -14.77
C ARG A 35 13.60 33.28 -14.81
N VAL A 36 12.68 34.20 -15.12
CA VAL A 36 11.27 33.89 -15.32
C VAL A 36 11.12 32.87 -16.45
N LEU A 37 10.70 31.66 -16.09
CA LEU A 37 10.50 30.58 -17.04
C LEU A 37 9.34 30.92 -17.99
N ARG A 38 9.60 30.90 -19.30
CA ARG A 38 8.59 31.19 -20.34
C ARG A 38 7.79 29.94 -20.71
N GLY A 39 6.53 30.11 -21.11
CA GLY A 39 5.62 29.02 -21.50
C GLY A 39 6.19 27.98 -22.50
N PRO A 40 6.86 28.39 -23.60
CA PRO A 40 7.47 27.44 -24.53
C PRO A 40 8.60 26.60 -23.90
N GLN A 41 9.29 27.11 -22.88
CA GLN A 41 10.30 26.35 -22.16
C GLN A 41 9.62 25.34 -21.23
N ALA A 42 8.58 25.75 -20.49
CA ALA A 42 7.81 24.84 -19.65
C ALA A 42 7.23 23.65 -20.44
N ARG A 43 6.73 23.91 -21.66
CA ARG A 43 6.21 22.86 -22.54
C ARG A 43 7.28 21.86 -22.97
N ARG A 44 8.45 22.33 -23.42
CA ARG A 44 9.57 21.45 -23.81
C ARG A 44 10.04 20.54 -22.66
N ILE A 45 10.00 21.06 -21.43
CA ILE A 45 10.33 20.29 -20.23
C ILE A 45 9.28 19.19 -20.00
N ALA A 46 8.00 19.55 -20.05
CA ALA A 46 6.90 18.61 -19.93
C ALA A 46 6.95 17.51 -21.00
N ASP A 47 7.23 17.85 -22.26
CA ASP A 47 7.34 16.89 -23.36
C ASP A 47 8.51 15.91 -23.14
N ARG A 48 9.67 16.41 -22.68
CA ARG A 48 10.85 15.56 -22.39
C ARG A 48 10.58 14.58 -21.24
N LEU A 49 9.92 15.05 -20.18
CA LEU A 49 9.48 14.18 -19.08
C LEU A 49 8.43 13.17 -19.57
N SER A 50 7.53 13.60 -20.47
CA SER A 50 6.51 12.72 -21.02
C SER A 50 7.11 11.57 -21.83
N VAL A 51 8.14 11.85 -22.62
CA VAL A 51 8.90 10.81 -23.34
C VAL A 51 9.63 9.89 -22.37
N GLN A 52 10.29 10.44 -21.33
CA GLN A 52 11.07 9.66 -20.38
C GLN A 52 10.21 8.69 -19.56
N PHE A 53 9.08 9.16 -19.03
CA PHE A 53 8.21 8.38 -18.14
C PHE A 53 7.06 7.68 -18.87
N ARG A 54 6.84 7.98 -20.15
CA ARG A 54 5.70 7.51 -20.94
C ARG A 54 4.34 7.85 -20.30
N VAL A 55 4.26 9.03 -19.69
CA VAL A 55 3.06 9.59 -19.03
C VAL A 55 2.95 11.06 -19.44
N PRO A 56 1.76 11.57 -19.83
CA PRO A 56 1.62 12.97 -20.21
C PRO A 56 1.82 13.91 -19.00
N PHE A 57 2.64 14.94 -19.20
CA PHE A 57 2.80 16.05 -18.25
C PHE A 57 2.15 17.32 -18.79
N GLU A 58 1.37 17.99 -17.95
CA GLU A 58 0.68 19.24 -18.24
C GLU A 58 1.32 20.39 -17.46
N PRO A 59 1.98 21.35 -18.14
CA PRO A 59 2.45 22.56 -17.48
C PRO A 59 1.28 23.52 -17.28
N GLN A 60 1.01 23.88 -16.03
CA GLN A 60 0.01 24.89 -15.67
C GLN A 60 0.70 26.10 -15.07
N TYR A 61 0.38 27.28 -15.59
CA TYR A 61 0.86 28.54 -15.00
C TYR A 61 -0.11 28.95 -13.91
N GLU A 62 0.35 28.99 -12.67
CA GLU A 62 -0.41 29.59 -11.56
C GLU A 62 -0.02 31.07 -11.50
N PRO A 63 -0.86 31.98 -12.05
CA PRO A 63 -0.60 33.40 -11.90
C PRO A 63 -0.60 33.73 -10.42
N ARG A 64 0.35 34.57 -9.99
CA ARG A 64 0.37 35.11 -8.63
C ARG A 64 -1.02 35.62 -8.31
N HIS A 65 -1.74 34.92 -7.43
CA HIS A 65 -2.96 35.48 -6.88
C HIS A 65 -2.50 36.71 -6.10
N GLY A 66 -2.74 37.89 -6.68
CA GLY A 66 -2.63 39.14 -5.94
C GLY A 66 -3.48 39.03 -4.68
N PRO A 67 -3.19 39.84 -3.64
CA PRO A 67 -4.03 39.87 -2.44
C PRO A 67 -5.48 39.95 -2.91
N ARG A 68 -6.28 38.93 -2.60
CA ARG A 68 -7.72 39.00 -2.86
C ARG A 68 -8.18 40.23 -2.11
N HIS A 69 -8.61 41.26 -2.83
CA HIS A 69 -9.39 42.32 -2.23
C HIS A 69 -10.67 41.65 -1.72
N GLU A 70 -10.66 41.23 -0.46
CA GLU A 70 -11.89 40.90 0.23
C GLU A 70 -12.79 42.13 0.11
N PRO A 71 -14.01 41.99 -0.43
CA PRO A 71 -14.97 43.07 -0.34
C PRO A 71 -15.14 43.35 1.15
N LEU A 72 -14.78 44.57 1.54
CA LEU A 72 -14.88 45.11 2.89
C LEU A 72 -16.36 45.10 3.30
N HIS A 73 -16.88 43.96 3.73
CA HIS A 73 -18.19 43.86 4.35
C HIS A 73 -18.03 44.31 5.80
N ASP A 74 -18.39 45.57 6.01
CA ASP A 74 -18.52 46.23 7.30
C ASP A 74 -19.62 45.55 8.13
N VAL A 75 -19.24 44.52 8.88
CA VAL A 75 -20.01 43.99 10.00
C VAL A 75 -19.03 43.74 11.14
N ARG A 76 -19.06 44.61 12.16
CA ARG A 76 -18.38 44.39 13.44
C ARG A 76 -19.07 43.30 14.26
N PRO A 77 -18.36 42.25 14.66
CA PRO A 77 -18.60 41.64 15.97
C PRO A 77 -17.36 41.77 16.88
N GLU A 78 -17.62 41.72 18.18
CA GLU A 78 -16.66 41.93 19.28
C GLU A 78 -15.37 41.08 19.23
N PRO A 79 -14.26 41.57 19.82
CA PRO A 79 -12.98 40.90 19.77
C PRO A 79 -12.96 39.67 20.68
N ARG A 80 -12.92 38.47 20.08
CA ARG A 80 -12.40 37.28 20.77
C ARG A 80 -10.87 37.29 20.69
N PRO A 81 -10.16 36.85 21.75
CA PRO A 81 -8.71 36.70 21.71
C PRO A 81 -8.33 35.65 20.68
N GLU A 82 -7.65 36.08 19.60
CA GLU A 82 -7.14 35.20 18.56
C GLU A 82 -6.00 34.31 19.11
N PRO A 83 -5.97 33.01 18.78
CA PRO A 83 -4.78 32.20 18.99
C PRO A 83 -3.61 32.75 18.13
N PRO A 84 -2.35 32.59 18.56
CA PRO A 84 -1.20 33.11 17.82
C PRO A 84 -1.21 32.57 16.38
N ALA A 85 -1.26 33.50 15.41
CA ALA A 85 -1.26 33.19 13.99
C ALA A 85 -0.06 32.29 13.66
N GLU A 86 -0.32 31.06 13.24
CA GLU A 86 0.69 30.24 12.58
C GLU A 86 1.22 31.02 11.36
N PRO A 87 2.54 31.03 11.11
CA PRO A 87 3.11 31.74 9.98
C PRO A 87 2.56 31.16 8.67
N SER A 88 1.59 31.85 8.09
CA SER A 88 1.08 31.55 6.75
C SER A 88 2.27 31.57 5.79
N PRO A 89 2.57 30.47 5.06
CA PRO A 89 3.73 30.42 4.19
C PRO A 89 3.62 31.54 3.17
N ALA A 90 4.65 32.38 3.09
CA ALA A 90 4.70 33.53 2.20
C ALA A 90 4.27 33.11 0.78
N PRO A 91 3.47 33.92 0.06
CA PRO A 91 2.98 33.54 -1.26
C PRO A 91 4.18 33.37 -2.19
N ALA A 92 4.45 32.12 -2.56
CA ALA A 92 5.42 31.79 -3.59
C ALA A 92 5.06 32.60 -4.85
N GLY A 93 6.07 33.19 -5.48
CA GLY A 93 5.89 33.97 -6.71
C GLY A 93 5.18 33.18 -7.82
N PRO A 94 4.86 33.83 -8.95
CA PRO A 94 4.27 33.14 -10.10
C PRO A 94 5.15 31.95 -10.47
N ARG A 95 4.58 30.74 -10.44
CA ARG A 95 5.31 29.49 -10.63
C ARG A 95 4.57 28.59 -11.61
N TRP A 96 5.35 27.81 -12.35
CA TRP A 96 4.81 26.75 -13.18
C TRP A 96 4.59 25.50 -12.34
N THR A 97 3.43 24.88 -12.45
CA THR A 97 3.14 23.57 -11.85
C THR A 97 3.15 22.53 -12.96
N LEU A 98 4.01 21.52 -12.85
CA LEU A 98 3.96 20.32 -13.69
C LEU A 98 2.98 19.33 -13.05
N ARG A 99 1.89 19.04 -13.76
CA ARG A 99 0.87 18.08 -13.34
C ARG A 99 0.90 16.83 -14.20
N TRP A 100 0.67 15.68 -13.58
CA TRP A 100 0.50 14.41 -14.28
C TRP A 100 -0.43 13.52 -13.48
N TYR A 101 -1.02 12.53 -14.16
CA TYR A 101 -1.99 11.60 -13.59
C TYR A 101 -1.42 10.21 -13.53
N ASP A 102 -1.48 9.62 -12.33
CA ASP A 102 -0.88 8.33 -12.04
C ASP A 102 0.60 8.27 -12.51
N GLY A 103 1.27 7.13 -12.47
CA GLY A 103 2.67 7.07 -12.92
C GLY A 103 3.74 7.44 -11.88
N PRO A 104 4.86 8.09 -12.26
CA PRO A 104 6.05 8.18 -11.41
C PRO A 104 5.79 8.99 -10.14
N THR A 105 6.53 8.70 -9.08
CA THR A 105 6.45 9.46 -7.83
C THR A 105 6.92 10.90 -8.02
N VAL A 106 6.47 11.79 -7.13
CA VAL A 106 6.92 13.18 -7.10
C VAL A 106 8.44 13.25 -6.96
N ASP A 107 9.04 12.39 -6.14
CA ASP A 107 10.49 12.34 -5.93
C ASP A 107 11.23 11.86 -7.18
N ALA A 108 10.70 10.86 -7.89
CA ALA A 108 11.28 10.42 -9.17
C ALA A 108 11.29 11.55 -10.21
N VAL A 109 10.20 12.32 -10.31
CA VAL A 109 10.11 13.48 -11.21
C VAL A 109 11.04 14.61 -10.77
N ARG A 110 11.12 14.93 -9.47
CA ARG A 110 12.07 15.92 -8.94
C ARG A 110 13.52 15.52 -9.23
N GLY A 111 13.85 14.25 -9.02
CA GLY A 111 15.18 13.70 -9.34
C GLY A 111 15.50 13.78 -10.83
N ALA A 112 14.53 13.49 -11.70
CA ALA A 112 14.70 13.65 -13.15
C ALA A 112 14.88 15.11 -13.56
N LEU A 113 14.08 16.02 -13.01
CA LEU A 113 14.23 17.46 -13.23
C LEU A 113 15.62 17.96 -12.81
N GLY A 114 16.12 17.54 -11.64
CA GLY A 114 17.46 17.90 -11.18
C GLY A 114 18.58 17.41 -12.11
N ARG A 115 18.44 16.22 -12.69
CA ARG A 115 19.42 15.68 -13.66
C ARG A 115 19.34 16.36 -15.03
N LEU A 116 18.13 16.68 -15.49
CA LEU A 116 17.93 17.27 -16.81
C LEU A 116 18.22 18.78 -16.86
N PHE A 117 18.10 19.45 -15.71
CA PHE A 117 18.23 20.91 -15.59
C PHE A 117 19.05 21.31 -14.34
N PRO A 118 20.37 21.04 -14.34
CA PRO A 118 21.24 21.31 -13.19
C PRO A 118 21.37 22.80 -12.84
N ASP A 119 21.05 23.69 -13.78
CA ASP A 119 21.16 25.16 -13.64
C ASP A 119 20.11 25.78 -12.68
N GLY A 120 19.52 25.01 -11.78
CA GLY A 120 18.49 25.45 -10.84
C GLY A 120 17.11 25.69 -11.45
N THR A 121 16.94 25.49 -12.76
CA THR A 121 15.64 25.63 -13.45
C THR A 121 14.60 24.66 -12.90
N ALA A 122 15.03 23.51 -12.37
CA ALA A 122 14.17 22.56 -11.67
C ALA A 122 13.43 23.17 -10.46
N ALA A 123 14.04 24.13 -9.76
CA ALA A 123 13.45 24.79 -8.59
C ALA A 123 12.32 25.77 -8.97
N ALA A 124 12.23 26.19 -10.23
CA ALA A 124 11.18 27.07 -10.73
C ALA A 124 9.83 26.35 -10.93
N PHE A 125 9.80 25.01 -10.80
CA PHE A 125 8.59 24.22 -10.94
C PHE A 125 8.06 23.75 -9.59
N ALA A 126 6.77 23.99 -9.35
CA ALA A 126 5.99 23.09 -8.51
C ALA A 126 5.72 21.80 -9.29
N VAL A 127 5.64 20.69 -8.57
CA VAL A 127 5.31 19.38 -9.13
C VAL A 127 4.14 18.82 -8.36
N ARG A 128 3.15 18.29 -9.07
CA ARG A 128 1.95 17.74 -8.47
C ARG A 128 1.52 16.51 -9.25
N ARG A 129 1.42 15.39 -8.55
CA ARG A 129 0.82 14.18 -9.06
C ARG A 129 -0.63 14.13 -8.58
N ASP A 130 -1.55 13.99 -9.51
CA ASP A 130 -2.95 13.71 -9.20
C ASP A 130 -3.23 12.21 -9.43
N LEU A 131 -4.12 11.64 -8.63
CA LEU A 131 -4.51 10.23 -8.73
C LEU A 131 -5.87 10.11 -9.40
N THR A 132 -6.00 9.17 -10.33
CA THR A 132 -7.29 8.94 -10.99
C THR A 132 -8.22 8.10 -10.11
N THR A 133 -9.52 8.14 -10.43
CA THR A 133 -10.52 7.24 -9.83
C THR A 133 -10.09 5.78 -9.95
N ARG A 134 -9.46 5.40 -11.06
CA ARG A 134 -8.98 4.05 -11.31
C ARG A 134 -7.91 3.64 -10.29
N ALA A 135 -6.88 4.48 -10.09
CA ALA A 135 -5.82 4.20 -9.12
C ALA A 135 -6.36 4.08 -7.69
N LEU A 136 -7.27 4.98 -7.31
CA LEU A 136 -7.87 4.98 -5.97
C LEU A 136 -8.81 3.78 -5.75
N ALA A 137 -9.63 3.42 -6.75
CA ALA A 137 -10.49 2.24 -6.69
C ALA A 137 -9.69 0.94 -6.62
N LEU A 138 -8.59 0.85 -7.38
CA LEU A 138 -7.67 -0.29 -7.32
C LEU A 138 -7.00 -0.41 -5.94
N ALA A 139 -6.57 0.71 -5.35
CA ALA A 139 -6.04 0.72 -4.00
C ALA A 139 -7.09 0.30 -2.96
N ALA A 140 -8.34 0.73 -3.11
CA ALA A 140 -9.44 0.29 -2.24
C ALA A 140 -9.68 -1.23 -2.30
N ILE A 141 -9.58 -1.85 -3.48
CA ILE A 141 -9.65 -3.32 -3.62
C ILE A 141 -8.49 -3.97 -2.85
N ARG A 142 -7.26 -3.48 -3.02
CA ARG A 142 -6.06 -4.04 -2.38
C ARG A 142 -6.10 -3.91 -0.86
N GLU A 143 -6.43 -2.73 -0.34
CA GLU A 143 -6.50 -2.46 1.10
C GLU A 143 -7.64 -3.23 1.77
N THR A 144 -8.77 -3.39 1.08
CA THR A 144 -9.86 -4.25 1.59
C THR A 144 -9.42 -5.71 1.66
N ARG A 145 -8.72 -6.22 0.64
CA ARG A 145 -8.17 -7.58 0.66
C ARG A 145 -7.08 -7.78 1.72
N ALA A 146 -6.31 -6.73 2.03
CA ALA A 146 -5.35 -6.75 3.12
C ALA A 146 -5.99 -6.65 4.52
N GLY A 147 -7.30 -6.42 4.60
CA GLY A 147 -8.02 -6.20 5.86
C GLY A 147 -7.74 -4.85 6.51
N ALA A 148 -7.11 -3.92 5.79
CA ALA A 148 -6.74 -2.59 6.29
C ALA A 148 -7.86 -1.55 6.06
N MET A 149 -8.76 -1.78 5.11
CA MET A 149 -9.86 -0.85 4.85
C MET A 149 -10.98 -1.01 5.90
N HIS A 150 -11.17 0.02 6.71
CA HIS A 150 -12.20 0.03 7.76
C HIS A 150 -13.53 0.50 7.17
N ARG A 151 -14.62 -0.24 7.45
CA ARG A 151 -15.99 0.04 6.96
C ARG A 151 -16.57 1.40 7.45
N SER A 152 -15.89 2.12 8.32
CA SER A 152 -16.47 3.23 9.11
C SER A 152 -15.82 4.60 8.90
N VAL A 153 -14.84 4.73 7.98
CA VAL A 153 -14.29 6.04 7.64
C VAL A 153 -15.08 6.57 6.46
N GLY A 154 -15.76 7.72 6.59
CA GLY A 154 -16.47 8.33 5.46
C GLY A 154 -15.55 8.50 4.24
N SER A 155 -16.13 8.60 3.04
CA SER A 155 -15.42 8.60 1.75
C SER A 155 -14.22 9.55 1.67
N TRP A 156 -14.27 10.68 2.39
CA TRP A 156 -13.17 11.65 2.49
C TRP A 156 -11.93 11.13 3.25
N GLY A 157 -12.11 10.46 4.39
CA GLY A 157 -10.99 9.92 5.15
C GLY A 157 -10.36 8.71 4.46
N GLN A 158 -11.16 7.91 3.77
CA GLN A 158 -10.68 6.82 2.91
C GLN A 158 -9.83 7.35 1.75
N ARG A 159 -10.31 8.40 1.07
CA ARG A 159 -9.55 9.05 0.00
C ARG A 159 -8.17 9.49 0.48
N TYR A 160 -8.10 10.26 1.56
CA TYR A 160 -6.83 10.79 2.07
C TYR A 160 -5.86 9.65 2.47
N HIS A 161 -6.37 8.61 3.11
CA HIS A 161 -5.58 7.43 3.46
C HIS A 161 -4.98 6.74 2.22
N LEU A 162 -5.79 6.54 1.18
CA LEU A 162 -5.31 5.92 -0.07
C LEU A 162 -4.34 6.83 -0.82
N GLU A 163 -4.56 8.16 -0.83
CA GLU A 163 -3.63 9.12 -1.42
C GLU A 163 -2.25 9.07 -0.72
N GLN A 164 -2.22 8.96 0.61
CA GLN A 164 -0.99 8.78 1.40
C GLN A 164 -0.27 7.48 1.05
N LEU A 165 -1.01 6.37 0.98
CA LEU A 165 -0.46 5.06 0.63
C LEU A 165 0.15 5.05 -0.78
N LEU A 166 -0.55 5.66 -1.74
CA LEU A 166 -0.12 5.69 -3.14
C LEU A 166 0.97 6.72 -3.45
N ALA A 167 1.29 7.63 -2.52
CA ALA A 167 2.28 8.69 -2.74
C ALA A 167 3.66 8.15 -3.13
N GLY A 168 4.08 7.03 -2.52
CA GLY A 168 5.35 6.36 -2.77
C GLY A 168 5.30 5.30 -3.89
N GLN A 169 4.12 4.99 -4.44
CA GLN A 169 3.97 3.94 -5.44
C GLN A 169 4.06 4.49 -6.86
N GLU A 170 4.88 3.87 -7.71
CA GLU A 170 4.91 4.15 -9.15
C GLU A 170 3.75 3.45 -9.87
N HIS A 171 3.10 4.14 -10.81
CA HIS A 171 2.03 3.60 -11.66
C HIS A 171 0.91 2.87 -10.87
N PRO A 172 0.24 3.58 -9.95
CA PRO A 172 -0.71 2.99 -8.99
C PRO A 172 -1.98 2.47 -9.66
N ASP A 173 -2.26 2.91 -10.88
CA ASP A 173 -3.38 2.52 -11.74
C ASP A 173 -3.19 1.15 -12.39
N ARG A 174 -1.98 0.57 -12.30
CA ARG A 174 -1.66 -0.70 -12.93
C ARG A 174 -2.04 -1.88 -12.04
N PRO A 175 -2.93 -2.78 -12.53
CA PRO A 175 -3.20 -4.03 -11.85
C PRO A 175 -1.97 -4.95 -11.91
N SER A 176 -1.82 -5.77 -10.88
CA SER A 176 -0.76 -6.78 -10.72
C SER A 176 -0.98 -8.02 -11.59
N GLY A 177 -2.22 -8.23 -12.05
CA GLY A 177 -2.58 -9.36 -12.90
C GLY A 177 -3.98 -9.24 -13.49
N PRO A 178 -4.34 -10.18 -14.38
CA PRO A 178 -5.60 -10.19 -15.12
C PRO A 178 -6.83 -10.11 -14.20
N ARG A 179 -6.90 -10.98 -13.20
CA ARG A 179 -8.03 -11.01 -12.24
C ARG A 179 -8.28 -9.67 -11.53
N GLU A 180 -7.21 -9.02 -11.09
CA GLU A 180 -7.31 -7.71 -10.43
C GLU A 180 -7.80 -6.62 -11.41
N ALA A 181 -7.36 -6.70 -12.68
CA ALA A 181 -7.86 -5.82 -13.74
C ALA A 181 -9.36 -6.02 -13.96
N ALA A 182 -9.82 -7.27 -14.09
CA ALA A 182 -11.23 -7.59 -14.29
C ALA A 182 -12.11 -7.17 -13.10
N MET A 183 -11.64 -7.35 -11.87
CA MET A 183 -12.33 -6.86 -10.66
C MET A 183 -12.45 -5.34 -10.66
N LEU A 184 -11.38 -4.64 -11.04
CA LEU A 184 -11.38 -3.17 -11.14
C LEU A 184 -12.36 -2.68 -12.22
N GLU A 185 -12.36 -3.28 -13.41
CA GLU A 185 -13.33 -2.92 -14.46
C GLU A 185 -14.77 -3.10 -13.99
N ARG A 186 -15.07 -4.21 -13.30
CA ARG A 186 -16.40 -4.47 -12.76
C ARG A 186 -16.81 -3.45 -11.69
N LEU A 187 -15.89 -3.06 -10.81
CA LEU A 187 -16.12 -2.01 -9.82
C LEU A 187 -16.40 -0.66 -10.49
N LEU A 188 -15.56 -0.26 -11.45
CA LEU A 188 -15.74 1.01 -12.14
C LEU A 188 -17.03 1.05 -12.96
N ALA A 189 -17.41 -0.06 -13.60
CA ALA A 189 -18.69 -0.20 -14.28
C ALA A 189 -19.87 -0.02 -13.31
N ALA A 190 -19.85 -0.68 -12.15
CA ALA A 190 -20.90 -0.54 -11.14
C ALA A 190 -20.96 0.85 -10.48
N ALA A 191 -19.81 1.54 -10.42
CA ALA A 191 -19.68 2.90 -9.92
C ALA A 191 -20.03 3.98 -10.96
N THR A 192 -20.27 3.59 -12.21
CA THR A 192 -20.69 4.50 -13.27
C THR A 192 -22.22 4.58 -13.25
N ALA A 193 -22.76 5.77 -12.96
CA ALA A 193 -24.21 5.96 -13.01
C ALA A 193 -24.74 5.89 -14.45
N GLU A 194 -25.92 5.31 -14.65
CA GLU A 194 -26.62 5.40 -15.92
C GLU A 194 -27.01 6.86 -16.18
N SER A 195 -26.31 7.51 -17.12
CA SER A 195 -26.61 8.87 -17.53
C SER A 195 -27.32 8.87 -18.87
N THR A 196 -28.48 9.54 -18.94
CA THR A 196 -29.22 9.76 -20.19
C THR A 196 -28.53 10.75 -21.14
N ARG A 197 -27.45 11.42 -20.72
CA ARG A 197 -26.78 12.51 -21.46
C ARG A 197 -25.38 12.15 -21.99
N GLY A 198 -25.05 10.86 -22.10
CA GLY A 198 -23.77 10.40 -22.66
C GLY A 198 -22.91 9.64 -21.66
N PRO A 199 -21.65 9.31 -22.03
CA PRO A 199 -20.79 8.44 -21.21
C PRO A 199 -20.53 9.09 -19.85
N ALA A 200 -21.04 8.48 -18.79
CA ALA A 200 -20.77 8.88 -17.42
C ALA A 200 -19.35 8.45 -17.01
N ALA A 201 -18.65 9.31 -16.29
CA ALA A 201 -17.42 8.93 -15.62
C ALA A 201 -17.74 8.12 -14.35
N PRO A 202 -16.88 7.19 -13.93
CA PRO A 202 -17.06 6.46 -12.68
C PRO A 202 -16.99 7.43 -11.49
N ASP A 203 -17.95 7.31 -10.57
CA ASP A 203 -17.98 8.09 -9.33
C ASP A 203 -17.13 7.39 -8.27
N LEU A 204 -16.06 8.07 -7.83
CA LEU A 204 -15.16 7.57 -6.81
C LEU A 204 -15.87 7.31 -5.47
N SER A 205 -16.79 8.20 -5.06
CA SER A 205 -17.49 8.05 -3.78
C SER A 205 -18.36 6.79 -3.82
N ARG A 206 -19.05 6.56 -4.93
CA ARG A 206 -19.83 5.35 -5.15
C ARG A 206 -18.96 4.09 -5.19
N ALA A 207 -17.79 4.15 -5.82
CA ALA A 207 -16.85 3.02 -5.81
C ALA A 207 -16.42 2.66 -4.38
N PHE A 208 -16.11 3.66 -3.55
CA PHE A 208 -15.77 3.45 -2.15
C PHE A 208 -16.93 2.92 -1.33
N ASP A 209 -18.14 3.45 -1.53
CA ASP A 209 -19.33 2.98 -0.83
C ASP A 209 -19.63 1.51 -1.16
N LEU A 210 -19.49 1.11 -2.43
CA LEU A 210 -19.65 -0.29 -2.85
C LEU A 210 -18.63 -1.21 -2.16
N VAL A 211 -17.36 -0.82 -2.13
CA VAL A 211 -16.32 -1.62 -1.46
C VAL A 211 -16.53 -1.69 0.05
N ALA A 212 -16.87 -0.56 0.69
CA ALA A 212 -17.05 -0.51 2.14
C ALA A 212 -18.31 -1.26 2.63
N ARG A 213 -19.40 -1.18 1.85
CA ARG A 213 -20.69 -1.82 2.20
C ARG A 213 -20.71 -3.30 1.81
N ASP A 214 -20.34 -3.61 0.58
CA ASP A 214 -20.55 -4.93 -0.03
C ASP A 214 -19.27 -5.78 -0.02
N GLY A 215 -18.13 -5.21 0.40
CA GLY A 215 -16.83 -5.88 0.33
C GLY A 215 -16.31 -6.00 -1.10
N VAL A 216 -15.46 -6.99 -1.36
CA VAL A 216 -14.92 -7.24 -2.71
C VAL A 216 -15.33 -8.59 -3.30
N ALA A 217 -16.01 -9.47 -2.56
CA ALA A 217 -16.42 -10.78 -3.10
C ALA A 217 -17.45 -10.68 -4.22
N TRP A 218 -18.36 -9.70 -4.16
CA TRP A 218 -19.38 -9.49 -5.20
C TRP A 218 -18.80 -9.16 -6.59
N LEU A 219 -17.52 -8.76 -6.65
CA LEU A 219 -16.80 -8.55 -7.90
C LEU A 219 -16.51 -9.87 -8.62
N LEU A 220 -16.60 -11.00 -7.93
CA LEU A 220 -16.41 -12.34 -8.46
C LEU A 220 -17.76 -13.04 -8.69
N PRO A 221 -17.89 -13.87 -9.74
CA PRO A 221 -19.05 -14.74 -9.93
C PRO A 221 -19.05 -15.88 -8.88
N GLU A 222 -19.99 -15.85 -7.94
CA GLU A 222 -20.08 -16.83 -6.83
C GLU A 222 -20.27 -18.29 -7.30
N HIS A 223 -20.84 -18.50 -8.48
CA HIS A 223 -21.25 -19.81 -8.98
C HIS A 223 -20.31 -20.40 -10.05
N ARG A 224 -19.18 -19.73 -10.36
CA ARG A 224 -18.30 -20.16 -11.46
C ARG A 224 -16.96 -20.67 -10.94
N LEU A 225 -16.78 -21.99 -10.98
CA LEU A 225 -15.48 -22.62 -10.76
C LEU A 225 -14.59 -22.45 -12.00
N ALA A 226 -13.33 -22.11 -11.78
CA ALA A 226 -12.33 -22.06 -12.84
C ALA A 226 -12.05 -23.47 -13.39
N GLY A 227 -12.33 -23.66 -14.68
CA GLY A 227 -11.94 -24.86 -15.40
C GLY A 227 -10.44 -24.89 -15.72
N PRO A 228 -9.86 -26.06 -16.03
CA PRO A 228 -8.43 -26.21 -16.35
C PRO A 228 -7.99 -25.46 -17.62
N ALA A 229 -8.94 -25.08 -18.48
CA ALA A 229 -8.72 -24.26 -19.67
C ALA A 229 -9.45 -22.92 -19.61
N ASP A 230 -10.10 -22.60 -18.48
CA ASP A 230 -10.86 -21.36 -18.37
C ASP A 230 -9.88 -20.19 -18.28
N ARG A 231 -10.05 -19.24 -19.21
CA ARG A 231 -9.29 -17.99 -19.23
C ARG A 231 -10.08 -16.85 -18.60
N ASP A 232 -11.32 -17.10 -18.16
CA ASP A 232 -12.07 -16.09 -17.41
C ASP A 232 -11.32 -15.76 -16.13
N GLU A 233 -10.81 -14.53 -16.12
CA GLU A 233 -9.95 -13.99 -15.07
C GLU A 233 -10.69 -13.86 -13.74
N LEU A 234 -12.04 -13.89 -13.75
CA LEU A 234 -12.87 -13.81 -12.55
C LEU A 234 -13.31 -15.18 -12.00
N ALA A 235 -13.07 -16.29 -12.70
CA ALA A 235 -13.50 -17.60 -12.24
C ALA A 235 -12.80 -17.99 -10.91
N LEU A 236 -13.54 -18.62 -10.01
CA LEU A 236 -13.06 -18.96 -8.67
C LEU A 236 -12.13 -20.17 -8.70
N ALA A 237 -10.99 -20.09 -8.03
CA ALA A 237 -10.17 -21.26 -7.77
C ALA A 237 -10.93 -22.27 -6.90
N PRO A 238 -10.59 -23.57 -6.90
CA PRO A 238 -11.31 -24.59 -6.13
C PRO A 238 -11.53 -24.24 -4.66
N LEU A 239 -10.51 -23.71 -3.97
CA LEU A 239 -10.64 -23.33 -2.56
C LEU A 239 -11.54 -22.10 -2.35
N GLU A 240 -11.49 -21.14 -3.29
CA GLU A 240 -12.36 -19.97 -3.29
C GLU A 240 -13.81 -20.35 -3.55
N TYR A 241 -14.06 -21.27 -4.48
CA TYR A 241 -15.40 -21.79 -4.78
C TYR A 241 -16.00 -22.48 -3.55
N LEU A 242 -15.26 -23.38 -2.91
CA LEU A 242 -15.71 -24.01 -1.67
C LEU A 242 -15.90 -22.99 -0.54
N THR A 243 -15.05 -21.97 -0.46
CA THR A 243 -15.22 -20.88 0.53
C THR A 243 -16.51 -20.12 0.27
N ALA A 244 -16.74 -19.66 -0.96
CA ALA A 244 -17.95 -18.92 -1.34
C ALA A 244 -19.22 -19.70 -1.00
N ARG A 245 -19.19 -21.03 -1.19
CA ARG A 245 -20.33 -21.91 -0.93
C ARG A 245 -20.52 -22.24 0.56
N TYR A 246 -19.46 -22.62 1.26
CA TYR A 246 -19.56 -23.27 2.57
C TYR A 246 -19.15 -22.37 3.75
N ALA A 247 -18.57 -21.19 3.51
CA ALA A 247 -18.24 -20.29 4.60
C ALA A 247 -19.50 -19.81 5.32
N THR A 248 -19.46 -19.83 6.65
CA THR A 248 -20.55 -19.36 7.52
C THR A 248 -20.02 -18.40 8.58
N GLY A 249 -20.91 -17.61 9.19
CA GLY A 249 -20.59 -16.68 10.27
C GLY A 249 -19.40 -15.77 9.93
N VAL A 250 -18.39 -15.76 10.81
CA VAL A 250 -17.19 -14.92 10.67
C VAL A 250 -16.41 -15.22 9.39
N HIS A 251 -16.33 -16.49 8.97
CA HIS A 251 -15.65 -16.85 7.73
C HIS A 251 -16.38 -16.34 6.49
N ARG A 252 -17.71 -16.33 6.51
CA ARG A 252 -18.50 -15.74 5.42
C ARG A 252 -18.24 -14.25 5.31
N THR A 253 -18.30 -13.52 6.43
CA THR A 253 -18.00 -12.10 6.44
C THR A 253 -16.56 -11.80 6.00
N ALA A 254 -15.59 -12.64 6.39
CA ALA A 254 -14.19 -12.48 5.98
C ALA A 254 -14.00 -12.73 4.47
N TRP A 255 -14.70 -13.73 3.91
CA TRP A 255 -14.75 -13.96 2.47
C TRP A 255 -15.39 -12.79 1.72
N GLU A 256 -16.60 -12.38 2.12
CA GLU A 256 -17.35 -11.29 1.49
C GLU A 256 -16.55 -9.98 1.49
N THR A 257 -15.93 -9.67 2.63
CA THR A 257 -15.15 -8.44 2.80
C THR A 257 -13.85 -8.49 2.01
N ALA A 258 -13.00 -9.49 2.27
CA ALA A 258 -11.57 -9.44 1.93
C ALA A 258 -11.10 -10.62 1.06
N LEU A 259 -12.00 -11.48 0.60
CA LEU A 259 -11.68 -12.75 -0.07
C LEU A 259 -10.83 -13.69 0.79
N ALA A 260 -11.00 -13.64 2.11
CA ALA A 260 -10.31 -14.56 3.01
C ALA A 260 -10.89 -15.98 2.84
N VAL A 261 -10.07 -16.89 2.32
CA VAL A 261 -10.48 -18.28 2.08
C VAL A 261 -10.53 -19.09 3.37
N LEU A 262 -11.40 -20.10 3.40
CA LEU A 262 -11.41 -21.09 4.47
C LEU A 262 -10.08 -21.87 4.52
N PRO A 263 -9.65 -22.34 5.69
CA PRO A 263 -8.57 -23.32 5.78
C PRO A 263 -8.89 -24.55 4.92
N LEU A 264 -7.88 -25.08 4.22
CA LEU A 264 -8.04 -26.17 3.25
C LEU A 264 -8.80 -27.38 3.83
N ARG A 265 -8.38 -27.87 5.01
CA ARG A 265 -9.06 -28.98 5.70
C ARG A 265 -10.53 -28.65 5.98
N THR A 266 -10.82 -27.44 6.48
CA THR A 266 -12.18 -26.99 6.77
C THR A 266 -13.07 -26.96 5.53
N ALA A 267 -12.57 -26.41 4.42
CA ALA A 267 -13.33 -26.32 3.17
C ALA A 267 -13.67 -27.71 2.59
N VAL A 268 -12.69 -28.63 2.56
CA VAL A 268 -12.90 -29.99 2.05
C VAL A 268 -13.81 -30.79 2.99
N THR A 269 -13.67 -30.65 4.31
CA THR A 269 -14.56 -31.30 5.28
C THR A 269 -15.99 -30.81 5.14
N ALA A 270 -16.22 -29.50 4.97
CA ALA A 270 -17.55 -28.97 4.76
C ALA A 270 -18.21 -29.52 3.48
N ALA A 271 -17.45 -29.58 2.38
CA ALA A 271 -17.92 -30.18 1.13
C ALA A 271 -18.22 -31.69 1.27
N HIS A 272 -17.45 -32.42 2.09
CA HIS A 272 -17.69 -33.84 2.36
C HIS A 272 -18.93 -34.09 3.24
N GLN A 273 -19.24 -33.16 4.15
CA GLN A 273 -20.39 -33.25 5.05
C GLN A 273 -21.71 -32.82 4.38
N ASP A 274 -21.63 -32.13 3.23
CA ASP A 274 -22.79 -31.83 2.40
C ASP A 274 -23.37 -33.14 1.84
N GLN A 275 -24.65 -33.38 2.12
CA GLN A 275 -25.34 -34.60 1.68
C GLN A 275 -25.73 -34.56 0.21
N ASP A 276 -25.78 -33.36 -0.39
CA ASP A 276 -26.12 -33.14 -1.79
C ASP A 276 -25.21 -32.06 -2.40
N PRO A 277 -23.90 -32.33 -2.52
CA PRO A 277 -22.97 -31.36 -3.08
C PRO A 277 -23.25 -31.19 -4.57
N ASP A 278 -23.30 -29.93 -5.03
CA ASP A 278 -23.41 -29.69 -6.46
C ASP A 278 -22.17 -30.22 -7.22
N PRO A 279 -22.28 -30.49 -8.53
CA PRO A 279 -21.19 -31.07 -9.31
C PRO A 279 -19.90 -30.23 -9.36
N GLU A 280 -19.99 -28.90 -9.24
CA GLU A 280 -18.83 -28.01 -9.20
C GLU A 280 -18.14 -28.06 -7.83
N ALA A 281 -18.91 -28.10 -6.74
CA ALA A 281 -18.42 -28.29 -5.38
C ALA A 281 -17.70 -29.63 -5.23
N ALA A 282 -18.28 -30.71 -5.77
CA ALA A 282 -17.63 -32.02 -5.80
C ALA A 282 -16.32 -31.98 -6.59
N ARG A 283 -16.29 -31.34 -7.78
CA ARG A 283 -15.07 -31.18 -8.57
C ARG A 283 -14.01 -30.34 -7.86
N ALA A 284 -14.41 -29.25 -7.23
CA ALA A 284 -13.51 -28.38 -6.47
C ALA A 284 -12.88 -29.15 -5.29
N ALA A 285 -13.67 -29.91 -4.53
CA ALA A 285 -13.17 -30.75 -3.44
C ALA A 285 -12.20 -31.83 -3.93
N LEU A 286 -12.52 -32.53 -5.02
CA LEU A 286 -11.65 -33.54 -5.62
C LEU A 286 -10.32 -32.95 -6.11
N ALA A 287 -10.35 -31.76 -6.73
CA ALA A 287 -9.14 -31.06 -7.19
C ALA A 287 -8.20 -30.67 -6.04
N LEU A 288 -8.73 -30.49 -4.82
CA LEU A 288 -7.96 -30.11 -3.63
C LEU A 288 -7.39 -31.30 -2.85
N LEU A 289 -7.83 -32.54 -3.12
CA LEU A 289 -7.36 -33.73 -2.39
C LEU A 289 -5.84 -33.94 -2.44
N PRO A 290 -5.13 -33.73 -3.57
CA PRO A 290 -3.67 -33.87 -3.59
C PRO A 290 -2.97 -32.89 -2.64
N ALA A 291 -3.41 -31.63 -2.62
CA ALA A 291 -2.87 -30.61 -1.71
C ALA A 291 -3.18 -30.95 -0.25
N LEU A 292 -4.40 -31.42 0.05
CA LEU A 292 -4.78 -31.85 1.39
C LEU A 292 -3.91 -33.04 1.84
N ARG A 293 -3.68 -34.04 1.00
CA ARG A 293 -2.80 -35.18 1.31
C ARG A 293 -1.37 -34.75 1.61
N ALA A 294 -0.82 -33.84 0.81
CA ALA A 294 0.53 -33.31 1.04
C ALA A 294 0.63 -32.56 2.37
N GLN A 295 -0.37 -31.74 2.71
CA GLN A 295 -0.43 -31.04 3.99
C GLN A 295 -0.48 -32.03 5.18
N LEU A 296 -1.34 -33.04 5.09
CA LEU A 296 -1.47 -34.06 6.13
C LEU A 296 -0.17 -34.86 6.34
N ALA A 297 0.50 -35.24 5.26
CA ALA A 297 1.78 -35.94 5.32
C ALA A 297 2.85 -35.08 6.03
N ALA A 298 2.99 -33.81 5.62
CA ALA A 298 3.92 -32.88 6.24
C ALA A 298 3.63 -32.64 7.74
N GLU A 299 2.35 -32.57 8.14
CA GLU A 299 1.95 -32.47 9.54
C GLU A 299 2.36 -33.72 10.34
N ILE A 300 2.16 -34.92 9.78
CA ILE A 300 2.55 -36.19 10.42
C ILE A 300 4.07 -36.27 10.59
N ASP A 301 4.84 -35.92 9.56
CA ASP A 301 6.30 -35.93 9.60
C ASP A 301 6.82 -34.95 10.68
N ALA A 302 6.30 -33.73 10.71
CA ALA A 302 6.68 -32.73 11.71
C ALA A 302 6.33 -33.15 13.16
N ILE A 303 5.24 -33.89 13.35
CA ILE A 303 4.89 -34.47 14.65
C ILE A 303 5.87 -35.60 14.99
N GLY A 304 6.17 -36.48 14.04
CA GLY A 304 7.14 -37.56 14.19
C GLY A 304 8.51 -37.05 14.64
N ASP A 305 9.04 -36.04 13.95
CA ASP A 305 10.33 -35.42 14.28
C ASP A 305 10.35 -34.83 15.69
N ARG A 306 9.28 -34.14 16.09
CA ARG A 306 9.16 -33.53 17.43
C ARG A 306 9.12 -34.59 18.52
N LEU A 307 8.38 -35.68 18.30
CA LEU A 307 8.29 -36.79 19.23
C LEU A 307 9.62 -37.54 19.34
N ALA A 308 10.31 -37.79 18.21
CA ALA A 308 11.63 -38.40 18.19
C ALA A 308 12.70 -37.55 18.91
N ALA A 309 12.68 -36.23 18.72
CA ALA A 309 13.55 -35.30 19.43
C ALA A 309 13.32 -35.33 20.94
N THR A 310 12.05 -35.36 21.37
CA THR A 310 11.68 -35.42 22.79
C THR A 310 12.11 -36.74 23.43
N ALA A 311 11.92 -37.86 22.72
CA ALA A 311 12.38 -39.18 23.17
C ALA A 311 13.91 -39.24 23.34
N THR A 312 14.65 -38.68 22.38
CA THR A 312 16.13 -38.64 22.41
C THR A 312 16.66 -37.74 23.53
N ALA A 313 16.03 -36.58 23.76
CA ALA A 313 16.37 -35.68 24.86
C ALA A 313 16.18 -36.36 26.24
N THR A 314 15.09 -37.12 26.39
CA THR A 314 14.78 -37.86 27.63
C THR A 314 15.79 -38.99 27.89
N ALA A 315 16.18 -39.72 26.84
CA ALA A 315 17.21 -40.76 26.92
C ALA A 315 18.58 -40.17 27.33
N THR A 316 18.94 -39.01 26.79
CA THR A 316 20.21 -38.32 27.11
C THR A 316 20.24 -37.81 28.55
N ALA A 317 19.11 -37.25 29.03
CA ALA A 317 18.98 -36.79 30.42
C ALA A 317 19.08 -37.95 31.43
N THR A 318 18.49 -39.10 31.11
CA THR A 318 18.56 -40.31 31.94
C THR A 318 19.98 -40.87 32.00
N ALA A 319 20.68 -40.95 30.87
CA ALA A 319 22.07 -41.41 30.82
C ALA A 319 23.03 -40.48 31.60
N THR A 320 22.78 -39.16 31.55
CA THR A 320 23.57 -38.19 32.31
C THR A 320 23.34 -38.33 33.81
N ALA A 321 22.09 -38.48 34.25
CA ALA A 321 21.75 -38.68 35.66
C ALA A 321 22.34 -39.98 36.25
N SER A 322 22.41 -41.05 35.47
CA SER A 322 23.05 -42.31 35.90
C SER A 322 24.57 -42.22 36.00
N THR A 323 25.21 -41.32 35.25
CA THR A 323 26.68 -41.18 35.26
C THR A 323 27.17 -40.39 36.48
N THR A 324 26.38 -39.43 36.99
CA THR A 324 26.74 -38.62 38.17
C THR A 324 26.51 -39.35 39.50
N ALA A 325 25.87 -40.52 39.51
CA ALA A 325 25.52 -41.26 40.71
C ALA A 325 26.56 -42.31 41.15
N THR A 326 27.83 -42.17 40.75
CA THR A 326 28.92 -42.98 41.33
C THR A 326 29.55 -42.22 42.50
N PRO A 327 29.17 -42.48 43.76
CA PRO A 327 29.86 -41.90 44.90
C PRO A 327 31.28 -42.49 44.97
N ALA A 328 32.27 -41.61 45.07
CA ALA A 328 33.65 -41.99 45.33
C ALA A 328 33.70 -42.86 46.61
N PRO A 329 34.42 -44.00 46.61
CA PRO A 329 34.57 -44.80 47.82
C PRO A 329 35.41 -44.03 48.83
N SER A 330 34.78 -43.61 49.93
CA SER A 330 35.47 -43.11 51.12
C SER A 330 36.42 -44.19 51.62
N THR A 331 37.71 -43.92 51.49
CA THR A 331 38.78 -44.75 52.03
C THR A 331 38.96 -44.41 53.50
N VAL A 332 38.90 -45.44 54.34
CA VAL A 332 39.23 -45.42 55.78
C VAL A 332 40.74 -45.47 55.95
#